data_AF-A0A6A2Z1F6-F1
#
_entry.id   AF-A0A6A2Z1F6-F1
#
_cell.length_a   1.000
_cell.length_b   1.000
_cell.length_c   1.000
_cell.angle_alpha   90.00
_cell.angle_beta   90.00
_cell.angle_gamma   90.00
#
_symmetry.space_group_name_H-M   'P 1'
#
loop_
_entity.id
_entity.type
_entity.pdbx_description
1 polymer ?
#
loop_
_entity_poly.entity_id
_entity_poly.type
_entity_poly.pdbx_seq_one_letter_code
_entity_poly.pdbx_strand_id
1 'polypeptide(L)'
;MASFASQPLFIFFFSVLFITIEAEFSCESVTTSTKRMEKTTRLHFYFHDIVSGKNPTVVNIIRPHKKSAGSFGSTNMVDDPLTQKPKLSSELVGRAQGIYASASQHDVGLLMVMNFAFSEGTYNIQWEYT
;
A
#
# COMPACT_ATOMS: atom_id res chain seq x y z
N MET A 1 -33.15 66.03 21.66
CA MET A 1 -33.56 65.00 20.67
C MET A 1 -32.41 64.03 20.51
N ALA A 2 -32.69 62.75 20.68
CA ALA A 2 -31.73 61.66 20.76
C ALA A 2 -31.09 61.31 19.40
N SER A 3 -29.91 60.69 19.42
CA SER A 3 -29.60 59.59 18.51
C SER A 3 -28.48 58.73 19.08
N PHE A 4 -28.81 57.49 19.44
CA PHE A 4 -27.89 56.42 19.81
C PHE A 4 -27.90 55.37 18.70
N ALA A 5 -26.68 54.96 18.32
CA ALA A 5 -26.22 53.64 17.88
C ALA A 5 -27.04 52.79 16.88
N SER A 6 -26.32 52.22 15.92
CA SER A 6 -26.18 50.75 15.83
C SER A 6 -25.13 50.37 14.78
N GLN A 7 -24.09 49.65 15.19
CA GLN A 7 -23.26 48.86 14.27
C GLN A 7 -23.80 47.42 14.27
N PRO A 8 -23.93 46.76 13.10
CA PRO A 8 -24.47 45.42 13.05
C PRO A 8 -23.41 44.41 13.51
N LEU A 9 -23.74 43.65 14.54
CA LEU A 9 -22.98 42.51 15.03
C LEU A 9 -23.20 41.33 14.07
N PHE A 10 -22.20 40.99 13.24
CA PHE A 10 -22.30 39.87 12.30
C PHE A 10 -21.99 38.56 13.02
N ILE A 11 -23.02 37.83 13.46
CA ILE A 11 -22.89 36.52 14.11
C ILE A 11 -22.71 35.46 13.02
N PHE A 12 -21.51 34.90 12.89
CA PHE A 12 -21.26 33.71 12.07
C PHE A 12 -21.84 32.48 12.79
N PHE A 13 -22.98 31.99 12.32
CA PHE A 13 -23.56 30.73 12.77
C PHE A 13 -22.83 29.58 12.07
N PHE A 14 -21.71 29.11 12.61
CA PHE A 14 -21.07 27.87 12.16
C PHE A 14 -21.92 26.69 12.67
N SER A 15 -22.89 26.24 11.88
CA SER A 15 -23.57 24.98 12.18
C SER A 15 -22.64 23.83 11.77
N VAL A 16 -22.11 23.13 12.77
CA VAL A 16 -21.37 21.88 12.54
C VAL A 16 -22.40 20.77 12.57
N LEU A 17 -22.88 20.37 11.39
CA LEU A 17 -23.77 19.23 11.24
C LEU A 17 -22.92 17.95 11.34
N PHE A 18 -22.81 17.37 12.54
CA PHE A 18 -22.24 16.05 12.71
C PHE A 18 -23.23 15.02 12.17
N ILE A 19 -22.97 14.50 10.96
CA ILE A 19 -23.70 13.34 10.43
C ILE A 19 -23.03 12.10 11.01
N THR A 20 -23.64 11.48 12.02
CA THR A 20 -23.29 10.13 12.45
C THR A 20 -23.91 9.13 11.48
N ILE A 21 -23.06 8.46 10.69
CA ILE A 21 -23.48 7.32 9.87
C ILE A 21 -23.34 6.07 10.76
N GLU A 22 -24.45 5.59 11.32
CA GLU A 22 -24.49 4.24 11.86
C GLU A 22 -24.77 3.26 10.72
N ALA A 23 -23.76 2.46 10.37
CA ALA A 23 -23.92 1.34 9.47
C ALA A 23 -24.17 0.08 10.31
N GLU A 24 -25.42 -0.38 10.33
CA GLU A 24 -25.81 -1.63 10.98
C GLU A 24 -25.54 -2.81 10.03
N PHE A 25 -24.55 -3.63 10.36
CA PHE A 25 -24.21 -4.82 9.56
C PHE A 25 -25.02 -6.02 10.07
N SER A 26 -26.22 -6.22 9.55
CA SER A 26 -26.98 -7.46 9.78
C SER A 26 -26.40 -8.58 8.94
N CYS A 27 -26.04 -9.69 9.60
CA CYS A 27 -25.59 -10.89 8.92
C CYS A 27 -26.20 -12.11 9.60
N GLU A 28 -27.31 -12.61 9.05
CA GLU A 28 -27.63 -14.02 9.24
C GLU A 28 -28.43 -14.59 8.06
N SER A 29 -27.84 -15.60 7.41
CA SER A 29 -28.61 -16.78 7.01
C SER A 29 -27.66 -17.98 6.96
N VAL A 30 -27.90 -18.93 7.84
CA VAL A 30 -27.38 -20.30 7.71
C VAL A 30 -28.22 -20.96 6.63
N THR A 31 -27.61 -21.19 5.46
CA THR A 31 -28.14 -22.11 4.45
C THR A 31 -27.12 -23.22 4.26
N THR A 32 -27.54 -24.45 4.55
CA THR A 32 -26.77 -25.67 4.34
C THR A 32 -26.49 -25.85 2.84
N SER A 33 -25.36 -25.31 2.40
CA SER A 33 -24.70 -25.61 1.13
C SER A 33 -23.43 -26.38 1.48
N THR A 34 -22.98 -27.30 0.62
CA THR A 34 -21.62 -27.84 0.65
C THR A 34 -20.63 -26.68 0.40
N LYS A 35 -20.46 -25.85 1.43
CA LYS A 35 -19.74 -24.58 1.40
C LYS A 35 -18.27 -24.94 1.36
N ARG A 36 -17.64 -24.76 0.20
CA ARG A 36 -16.17 -24.71 0.09
C ARG A 36 -15.70 -23.76 1.19
N MET A 37 -15.11 -24.30 2.26
CA MET A 37 -14.60 -23.46 3.35
C MET A 37 -13.49 -22.59 2.78
N GLU A 38 -13.70 -21.29 2.82
CA GLU A 38 -12.67 -20.32 2.51
C GLU A 38 -11.54 -20.50 3.54
N LYS A 39 -10.33 -20.77 3.05
CA LYS A 39 -9.14 -20.84 3.88
C LYS A 39 -8.50 -19.46 3.90
N THR A 40 -8.39 -18.89 5.10
CA THR A 40 -7.70 -17.62 5.31
C THR A 40 -6.29 -17.89 5.80
N THR A 41 -5.30 -17.28 5.15
CA THR A 41 -3.89 -17.35 5.54
C THR A 41 -3.39 -15.97 5.91
N ARG A 42 -2.72 -15.85 7.07
CA ARG A 42 -2.04 -14.63 7.48
C ARG A 42 -0.55 -14.77 7.17
N LEU A 43 -0.05 -13.95 6.27
CA LEU A 43 1.36 -13.90 5.92
C LEU A 43 2.03 -12.74 6.65
N HIS A 44 3.20 -12.99 7.24
CA HIS A 44 4.02 -11.96 7.88
C HIS A 44 5.48 -12.21 7.51
N PHE A 45 6.09 -11.22 6.87
CA PHE A 45 7.45 -11.25 6.36
C PHE A 45 7.97 -9.82 6.21
N TYR A 46 9.27 -9.69 5.96
CA TYR A 46 9.96 -8.41 5.79
C TYR A 46 10.53 -8.32 4.37
N PHE A 47 10.16 -7.27 3.64
CA PHE A 47 10.62 -6.96 2.29
C PHE A 47 11.82 -5.99 2.36
N HIS A 48 12.90 -6.29 1.63
CA HIS A 48 14.15 -5.50 1.68
C HIS A 48 14.50 -4.89 0.31
N ASP A 49 14.19 -3.61 0.12
CA ASP A 49 14.55 -2.83 -1.08
C ASP A 49 16.04 -2.42 -1.01
N ILE A 50 16.94 -3.18 -1.65
CA ILE A 50 18.39 -2.94 -1.60
C ILE A 50 18.82 -2.11 -2.81
N VAL A 51 18.64 -0.80 -2.72
CA VAL A 51 18.90 0.15 -3.81
C VAL A 51 20.38 0.41 -4.10
N SER A 52 21.29 0.06 -3.19
CA SER A 52 22.72 0.33 -3.31
C SER A 52 23.57 -0.60 -2.44
N GLY A 53 24.90 -0.54 -2.59
CA GLY A 53 25.85 -1.35 -1.83
C GLY A 53 26.51 -2.44 -2.69
N LYS A 54 27.03 -3.49 -2.04
CA LYS A 54 27.82 -4.53 -2.73
C LYS A 54 26.96 -5.37 -3.68
N ASN A 55 25.74 -5.69 -3.27
CA ASN A 55 24.82 -6.57 -4.00
C ASN A 55 23.42 -5.91 -4.05
N PRO A 56 23.21 -4.88 -4.89
CA PRO A 56 21.89 -4.27 -5.03
C PRO A 56 20.91 -5.24 -5.70
N THR A 57 19.65 -5.14 -5.30
CA THR A 57 18.52 -5.94 -5.83
C THR A 57 17.56 -5.11 -6.69
N VAL A 58 17.86 -3.82 -6.82
CA VAL A 58 17.05 -2.83 -7.51
C VAL A 58 17.84 -2.24 -8.66
N VAL A 59 17.22 -2.14 -9.83
CA VAL A 59 17.81 -1.50 -11.02
C VAL A 59 16.86 -0.44 -11.54
N ASN A 60 17.34 0.80 -11.68
CA ASN A 60 16.56 1.85 -12.32
C ASN A 60 16.51 1.62 -13.84
N ILE A 61 15.31 1.35 -14.36
CA ILE A 61 15.08 1.03 -15.77
C ILE A 61 14.50 2.21 -16.55
N ILE A 62 13.82 3.13 -15.87
CA ILE A 62 13.33 4.38 -16.47
C ILE A 62 13.74 5.53 -15.56
N ARG A 63 14.47 6.48 -16.14
CA ARG A 63 14.84 7.72 -15.47
C ARG A 63 13.75 8.78 -15.67
N PRO A 64 13.50 9.62 -14.67
CA PRO A 64 12.57 10.73 -14.81
C PRO A 64 13.06 11.71 -15.88
N HIS A 65 12.13 12.26 -16.66
CA HIS A 65 12.47 13.26 -17.67
C HIS A 65 12.93 14.56 -16.98
N LYS A 66 13.86 15.32 -17.57
CA LYS A 66 14.40 16.56 -16.94
C LYS A 66 13.35 17.60 -16.52
N LYS A 67 12.14 17.53 -17.10
CA LYS A 67 11.01 18.44 -16.81
C LYS A 67 10.00 17.87 -15.80
N SER A 68 10.16 16.64 -15.32
CA SER A 68 9.25 16.08 -14.31
C SER A 68 9.48 16.76 -12.97
N ALA A 69 8.41 16.93 -12.19
CA ALA A 69 8.52 17.29 -10.79
C ALA A 69 9.18 16.12 -10.03
N GLY A 70 10.36 16.35 -9.45
CA GLY A 70 11.10 15.35 -8.68
C GLY A 70 11.36 14.06 -9.47
N SER A 71 11.03 12.91 -8.87
CA SER A 71 11.24 11.58 -9.45
C SER A 71 10.03 11.02 -10.20
N PHE A 72 8.98 11.80 -10.44
CA PHE A 72 7.75 11.31 -11.09
C PHE A 72 8.05 10.57 -12.41
N GLY A 73 7.52 9.35 -12.54
CA GLY A 73 7.74 8.46 -13.67
C GLY A 73 9.05 7.66 -13.64
N SER A 74 9.91 7.88 -12.65
CA SER A 74 11.08 7.00 -12.41
C SER A 74 10.60 5.60 -12.05
N THR A 75 11.11 4.58 -12.74
CA THR A 75 10.71 3.17 -12.57
C THR A 75 11.92 2.30 -12.28
N ASN A 76 11.78 1.43 -11.29
CA ASN A 76 12.78 0.46 -10.87
C ASN A 76 12.27 -0.96 -11.10
N MET A 77 13.16 -1.84 -11.60
CA MET A 77 12.98 -3.29 -11.61
C MET A 77 13.56 -3.84 -10.30
N VAL A 78 12.83 -4.76 -9.67
CA VAL A 78 13.19 -5.33 -8.37
C VAL A 78 13.18 -6.85 -8.39
N ASP A 79 14.14 -7.42 -7.64
CA ASP A 79 14.19 -8.81 -7.22
C ASP A 79 14.64 -8.85 -5.75
N ASP A 80 13.75 -8.47 -4.84
CA ASP A 80 14.07 -8.19 -3.44
C ASP A 80 13.82 -9.41 -2.53
N PRO A 81 14.70 -9.69 -1.55
CA PRO A 81 14.49 -10.80 -0.63
C PRO A 81 13.33 -10.52 0.33
N LEU A 82 12.58 -11.58 0.66
CA LEU A 82 11.60 -11.60 1.74
C LEU A 82 12.16 -12.46 2.89
N THR A 83 12.20 -11.93 4.10
CA THR A 83 12.73 -12.67 5.26
C THR A 83 11.73 -12.80 6.39
N GLN A 84 11.93 -13.80 7.24
CA GLN A 84 11.06 -14.05 8.40
C GLN A 84 11.17 -12.97 9.50
N LYS A 85 12.33 -12.31 9.61
CA LYS A 85 12.61 -11.26 10.62
C LYS A 85 13.13 -9.98 9.95
N PRO A 86 13.15 -8.82 10.63
CA PRO A 86 13.63 -7.56 10.05
C PRO A 86 15.10 -7.58 9.62
N LYS A 87 15.90 -8.53 10.11
CA LYS A 87 17.32 -8.62 9.77
C LYS A 87 17.50 -9.33 8.43
N LEU A 88 18.22 -8.71 7.49
CA LEU A 88 18.50 -9.29 6.16
C LEU A 88 19.16 -10.68 6.22
N SER A 89 19.96 -10.95 7.26
CA SER A 89 20.62 -12.25 7.45
C SER A 89 19.72 -13.32 8.07
N SER A 90 18.42 -13.05 8.25
CA SER A 90 17.46 -14.05 8.73
C SER A 90 17.01 -14.97 7.60
N GLU A 91 16.24 -15.99 7.93
CA GLU A 91 15.70 -16.98 6.99
C GLU A 91 14.99 -16.30 5.81
N LEU A 92 15.37 -16.70 4.59
CA LEU A 92 14.83 -16.21 3.33
C LEU A 92 13.61 -17.03 2.94
N VAL A 93 12.43 -16.42 3.06
CA VAL A 93 11.15 -17.12 2.83
C VAL A 93 10.61 -16.95 1.41
N GLY A 94 11.21 -16.06 0.62
CA GLY A 94 10.80 -15.81 -0.76
C GLY A 94 11.45 -14.58 -1.37
N ARG A 95 10.92 -14.15 -2.52
CA ARG A 95 11.36 -12.95 -3.25
C ARG A 95 10.18 -12.13 -3.77
N ALA A 96 10.33 -10.81 -3.78
CA ALA A 96 9.41 -9.88 -4.42
C ALA A 96 9.98 -9.45 -5.77
N GLN A 97 9.25 -9.74 -6.84
CA GLN A 97 9.74 -9.63 -8.21
C GLN A 97 8.79 -8.81 -9.05
N GLY A 98 9.29 -7.76 -9.69
CA GLY A 98 8.47 -6.90 -10.54
C GLY A 98 9.04 -5.48 -10.64
N ILE A 99 8.16 -4.49 -10.63
CA ILE A 99 8.54 -3.08 -10.73
C ILE A 99 7.86 -2.23 -9.67
N TYR A 100 8.49 -1.09 -9.36
CA TYR A 100 7.79 0.03 -8.75
C TYR A 100 8.15 1.36 -9.42
N ALA A 101 7.21 2.31 -9.40
CA ALA A 101 7.40 3.61 -10.02
C ALA A 101 6.93 4.75 -9.12
N SER A 102 7.64 5.89 -9.19
CA SER A 102 7.18 7.15 -8.56
C SER A 102 5.93 7.65 -9.28
N ALA A 103 4.79 7.60 -8.60
CA ALA A 103 3.46 7.78 -9.18
C ALA A 103 2.75 9.08 -8.75
N SER A 104 3.32 9.86 -7.84
CA SER A 104 2.77 11.17 -7.43
C SER A 104 3.65 12.33 -7.90
N GLN A 105 3.02 13.43 -8.29
CA GLN A 105 3.70 14.65 -8.75
C GLN A 105 3.98 15.65 -7.63
N HIS A 106 3.27 15.53 -6.51
CA HIS A 106 3.32 16.49 -5.40
C HIS A 106 3.87 15.89 -4.11
N ASP A 107 3.68 14.59 -3.93
CA ASP A 107 4.08 13.85 -2.73
C ASP A 107 4.90 12.61 -3.11
N VAL A 108 5.47 11.94 -2.11
CA VAL A 108 6.07 10.62 -2.32
C VAL A 108 4.96 9.58 -2.40
N GLY A 109 4.85 8.91 -3.55
CA GLY A 109 3.90 7.81 -3.76
C GLY A 109 4.43 6.81 -4.77
N LEU A 110 4.32 5.52 -4.45
CA LEU A 110 4.80 4.44 -5.30
C LEU A 110 3.63 3.60 -5.82
N LEU A 111 3.66 3.29 -7.11
CA LEU A 111 2.86 2.21 -7.70
C LEU A 111 3.70 0.94 -7.71
N MET A 112 3.20 -0.14 -7.09
CA MET A 112 3.87 -1.42 -6.99
C MET A 112 3.17 -2.43 -7.91
N VAL A 113 3.91 -3.04 -8.84
CA VAL A 113 3.42 -4.12 -9.71
C VAL A 113 4.40 -5.28 -9.59
N MET A 114 4.11 -6.22 -8.69
CA MET A 114 5.05 -7.28 -8.35
C MET A 114 4.35 -8.53 -7.81
N ASN A 115 5.06 -9.66 -7.95
CA ASN A 115 4.70 -10.94 -7.37
C ASN A 115 5.51 -11.19 -6.10
N PHE A 116 4.89 -11.81 -5.10
CA PHE A 116 5.60 -12.40 -3.96
C PHE A 116 5.74 -13.90 -4.18
N ALA A 117 6.92 -14.33 -4.62
CA ALA A 117 7.27 -15.72 -4.88
C ALA A 117 7.88 -16.35 -3.61
N PHE A 118 7.07 -17.10 -2.86
CA PHE A 118 7.51 -17.81 -1.65
C PHE A 118 8.24 -19.11 -2.03
N SER A 119 9.41 -19.33 -1.44
CA SER A 119 10.27 -20.50 -1.70
C SER A 119 10.28 -21.50 -0.53
N GLU A 120 9.77 -21.10 0.64
CA GLU A 120 9.76 -21.92 1.86
C GLU A 120 8.35 -21.98 2.47
N GLY A 121 8.03 -23.09 3.15
CA GLY A 121 6.73 -23.33 3.80
C GLY A 121 5.64 -23.94 2.90
N THR A 122 4.42 -24.05 3.43
CA THR A 122 3.25 -24.70 2.78
C THR A 122 2.73 -23.97 1.52
N TYR A 123 3.36 -22.85 1.16
CA TYR A 123 2.97 -21.99 0.03
C TYR A 123 4.07 -21.89 -1.03
N ASN A 124 4.99 -22.85 -1.06
CA ASN A 124 5.94 -22.97 -2.16
C ASN A 124 5.15 -23.27 -3.45
N ILE A 125 4.93 -22.23 -4.26
CA ILE A 125 4.19 -22.35 -5.53
C ILE A 125 5.20 -22.87 -6.55
N GLN A 126 5.39 -24.19 -6.57
CA GLN A 126 6.11 -24.85 -7.65
C GLN A 126 5.27 -24.62 -8.92
N TRP A 127 5.79 -23.87 -9.89
CA TRP A 127 5.16 -23.80 -11.22
C TRP A 127 5.29 -25.18 -11.87
N GLU A 128 4.26 -26.01 -11.74
CA GLU A 128 4.06 -27.14 -12.65
C GLU A 128 3.68 -26.56 -14.01
N TYR A 129 4.67 -26.49 -14.90
CA TYR A 129 4.38 -26.35 -16.32
C TYR A 129 3.79 -27.68 -16.81
N THR A 130 2.48 -27.71 -17.05
CA THR A 130 1.84 -28.72 -17.92
C THR A 130 1.98 -28.34 -19.38
#